data_AF-A0A2W8HJV1-F1
#
_entry.id   AF-A0A2W8HJV1-F1
#
_cell.length_a   1.000
_cell.length_b   1.000
_cell.length_c   1.000
_cell.angle_alpha   90.00
_cell.angle_beta   90.00
_cell.angle_gamma   90.00
#
_symmetry.space_group_name_H-M   'P 1'
#
loop_
_entity.id
_entity.type
_entity.pdbx_description
1 polymer ?
#
loop_
_entity_poly.entity_id
_entity_poly.type
_entity_poly.pdbx_seq_one_letter_code
_entity_poly.pdbx_strand_id
1 'polypeptide(L)'
;ELETVMQRLDDAFEHGADVSVVHDVVRELMEEKRASRQVTVPAVMLEKVMALAGSEMKRLYAVGSENGGDGDAFVREEREAMDVVLQALDGEHMS
;
A
#
# COMPACT_ATOMS: atom_id res chain seq x y z
N GLU A 1 -3.00 5.91 -21.64
CA GLU A 1 -1.95 6.83 -21.13
C GLU A 1 -1.86 8.11 -21.96
N LEU A 2 -1.43 8.07 -23.23
CA LEU A 2 -1.34 9.30 -24.07
C LEU A 2 -2.69 9.98 -24.31
N GLU A 3 -3.75 9.20 -24.56
CA GLU A 3 -5.12 9.73 -24.77
C GLU A 3 -5.64 10.51 -23.55
N THR A 4 -5.40 9.99 -22.34
CA THR A 4 -5.71 10.68 -21.07
C THR A 4 -4.90 11.96 -20.91
N VAL A 5 -3.64 11.97 -21.33
CA VAL A 5 -2.80 13.18 -21.32
C VAL A 5 -3.39 14.22 -22.28
N MET A 6 -3.71 13.81 -23.51
CA MET A 6 -4.26 14.70 -24.53
C MET A 6 -5.59 15.31 -24.08
N GLN A 7 -6.49 14.50 -23.53
CA GLN A 7 -7.77 15.00 -23.02
C GLN A 7 -7.60 16.04 -21.91
N ARG A 8 -6.72 15.80 -20.93
CA ARG A 8 -6.46 16.76 -19.84
C ARG A 8 -5.83 18.07 -20.33
N LEU A 9 -4.99 17.98 -21.36
CA LEU A 9 -4.39 19.16 -21.99
C LEU A 9 -5.41 19.94 -22.81
N ASP A 10 -6.22 19.25 -23.61
CA ASP A 10 -7.30 19.87 -24.40
C ASP A 10 -8.29 20.59 -23.47
N ASP A 11 -8.72 19.95 -22.38
CA ASP A 11 -9.57 20.57 -21.36
C ASP A 11 -8.92 21.83 -20.75
N ALA A 12 -7.62 21.77 -20.41
CA ALA A 12 -6.92 22.92 -19.84
C ALA A 12 -6.77 24.08 -20.86
N PHE A 13 -6.46 23.75 -22.11
CA PHE A 13 -6.30 24.75 -23.17
C PHE A 13 -7.63 25.37 -23.61
N GLU A 14 -8.75 24.64 -23.55
CA GLU A 14 -10.09 25.19 -23.76
C GLU A 14 -10.43 26.31 -22.75
N HIS A 15 -9.82 26.26 -21.56
CA HIS A 15 -9.98 27.28 -20.52
C HIS A 15 -8.86 28.34 -20.54
N GLY A 16 -8.05 28.40 -21.61
CA GLY A 16 -7.01 29.39 -21.80
C GLY A 16 -5.76 29.20 -20.94
N ALA A 17 -5.48 27.96 -20.49
CA ALA A 17 -4.27 27.66 -19.75
C ALA A 17 -3.00 27.89 -20.58
N ASP A 18 -1.92 28.31 -19.91
CA ASP A 18 -0.60 28.46 -20.50
C ASP A 18 0.12 27.11 -20.63
N VAL A 19 1.16 27.04 -21.48
CA VAL A 19 1.94 25.82 -21.73
C VAL A 19 2.56 25.22 -20.45
N SER A 20 2.71 26.02 -19.40
CA SER A 20 3.10 25.56 -18.06
C SER A 20 2.19 24.45 -17.50
N VAL A 21 0.91 24.38 -17.90
CA VAL A 21 -0.02 23.30 -17.47
C VAL A 21 0.45 21.91 -17.91
N VAL A 22 1.26 21.83 -18.97
CA VAL A 22 1.86 20.57 -19.42
C VAL A 22 2.75 19.98 -18.34
N HIS A 23 3.51 20.81 -17.62
CA HIS A 23 4.35 20.33 -16.52
C HIS A 23 3.54 19.83 -15.33
N ASP A 24 2.41 20.48 -15.03
CA ASP A 24 1.55 20.07 -13.92
C ASP A 24 0.83 18.76 -14.24
N VAL A 25 0.26 18.64 -15.45
CA VAL A 25 -0.38 17.40 -15.93
C VAL A 25 0.62 16.24 -15.95
N VAL A 26 1.84 16.45 -16.47
CA VAL A 26 2.87 15.39 -16.49
C VAL A 26 3.32 15.01 -15.08
N ARG A 27 3.45 15.98 -14.16
CA ARG A 27 3.80 15.69 -12.76
C ARG A 27 2.73 14.85 -12.09
N GLU A 28 1.48 15.26 -12.22
CA GLU A 28 0.34 14.55 -11.63
C GLU A 28 0.23 13.13 -12.16
N LEU A 29 0.38 12.93 -13.48
CA LEU A 29 0.41 11.60 -14.08
C LEU A 29 1.57 10.73 -13.58
N MET A 30 2.74 11.32 -13.30
CA MET A 30 3.87 10.59 -12.72
C MET A 30 3.60 10.19 -11.26
N GLU A 31 2.89 11.02 -10.51
CA GLU A 31 2.43 10.72 -9.15
C GLU A 31 1.35 9.63 -9.16
N GLU A 32 0.38 9.70 -10.07
CA GLU A 32 -0.64 8.67 -10.30
C GLU A 32 0.02 7.34 -10.68
N LYS A 33 0.99 7.36 -11.61
CA LYS A 33 1.75 6.17 -12.01
C LYS A 33 2.56 5.58 -10.86
N ARG A 34 3.12 6.44 -10.00
CA ARG A 34 3.85 6.01 -8.81
C ARG A 34 2.91 5.39 -7.77
N ALA A 35 1.75 5.98 -7.55
CA ALA A 35 0.74 5.52 -6.60
C ALA A 35 0.10 4.19 -7.05
N SER A 36 -0.09 4.01 -8.36
CA SER A 36 -0.68 2.81 -8.97
C SER A 36 0.35 1.72 -9.33
N ARG A 37 1.63 1.92 -8.99
CA ARG A 37 2.68 0.94 -9.26
C ARG A 37 2.34 -0.40 -8.61
N GLN A 38 2.24 -1.44 -9.44
CA GLN A 38 2.21 -2.82 -8.97
C GLN A 38 3.63 -3.30 -8.66
N VAL A 39 3.77 -4.06 -7.58
CA VAL A 39 5.02 -4.71 -7.20
C VAL A 39 4.79 -6.21 -7.08
N THR A 40 5.68 -7.00 -7.66
CA THR A 40 5.67 -8.45 -7.49
C THR A 40 6.60 -8.83 -6.35
N VAL A 41 6.08 -9.59 -5.40
CA VAL A 41 6.88 -10.23 -4.36
C VAL A 41 6.92 -11.72 -4.67
N PRO A 42 8.11 -12.34 -4.82
CA PRO A 42 8.19 -13.79 -4.96
C PRO A 42 7.56 -14.48 -3.75
N ALA A 43 6.75 -15.52 -3.97
CA ALA A 43 6.03 -16.22 -2.90
C ALA A 43 6.96 -16.66 -1.74
N VAL A 44 8.16 -17.17 -2.07
CA VAL A 44 9.17 -17.57 -1.08
C VAL A 44 9.71 -16.41 -0.22
N MET A 45 9.70 -15.19 -0.75
CA MET A 45 10.10 -14.00 0.01
C MET A 45 8.96 -13.56 0.93
N LEU A 46 7.72 -13.62 0.43
CA LEU A 46 6.54 -13.31 1.21
C LEU A 46 6.38 -14.29 2.39
N GLU A 47 6.56 -15.59 2.17
CA GLU A 47 6.53 -16.63 3.21
C GLU A 47 7.53 -16.30 4.34
N LYS A 48 8.75 -15.91 3.98
CA LYS A 48 9.78 -15.51 4.96
C LYS A 48 9.35 -14.27 5.75
N VAL A 49 8.80 -13.26 5.08
CA VAL A 49 8.33 -12.03 5.76
C VAL A 49 7.18 -12.37 6.72
N MET A 50 6.22 -13.20 6.30
CA MET A 50 5.12 -13.63 7.17
C MET A 50 5.61 -14.43 8.38
N ALA A 51 6.57 -15.34 8.19
CA ALA A 51 7.17 -16.10 9.29
C ALA A 51 7.92 -15.20 10.29
N LEU A 52 8.66 -14.20 9.79
CA LEU A 52 9.35 -13.22 10.62
C LEU A 52 8.36 -12.35 11.39
N ALA A 53 7.32 -11.85 10.73
CA ALA A 53 6.27 -11.05 11.37
C ALA A 53 5.55 -11.85 12.47
N GLY A 54 5.18 -13.10 12.22
CA GLY A 54 4.58 -13.96 13.24
C GLY A 54 5.50 -14.25 14.44
N SER A 55 6.82 -14.30 14.21
CA SER A 55 7.80 -14.45 15.29
C SER A 55 7.93 -13.18 16.12
N GLU A 56 7.95 -12.01 15.48
CA GLU A 56 8.00 -10.73 16.17
C GLU A 56 6.71 -10.45 16.94
N MET A 57 5.54 -10.82 16.41
CA MET A 57 4.26 -10.71 17.12
C MET A 57 4.29 -11.46 18.47
N LYS A 58 4.86 -12.66 18.51
CA LYS A 58 5.01 -13.43 19.77
C LYS A 58 5.92 -12.72 20.76
N ARG A 59 7.00 -12.10 20.26
CA ARG A 59 7.94 -11.33 21.09
C ARG A 59 7.28 -10.08 21.64
N LEU A 60 6.58 -9.31 20.80
CA LEU A 60 5.83 -8.11 21.21
C LEU A 60 4.74 -8.43 22.23
N TYR A 61 4.01 -9.54 22.03
CA TYR A 61 3.02 -10.00 22.99
C TYR A 61 3.66 -10.27 24.36
N ALA A 62 4.78 -11.02 24.39
CA ALA A 62 5.49 -11.31 25.64
C ALA A 62 5.92 -10.03 26.35
N VAL A 63 6.45 -9.04 25.61
CA VAL A 63 6.81 -7.72 26.12
C VAL A 63 5.59 -6.98 26.69
N GLY A 64 4.47 -6.95 25.96
CA GLY A 64 3.22 -6.33 26.40
C GLY A 64 2.60 -7.01 27.63
N SER A 65 2.90 -8.29 27.85
CA SER A 65 2.49 -9.06 29.02
C SER A 65 3.43 -8.96 30.21
N GLU A 66 4.60 -8.34 30.07
CA GLU A 66 5.54 -8.18 31.18
C GLU A 66 4.87 -7.44 32.35
N ASN A 67 5.18 -7.89 33.58
CA ASN A 67 4.63 -7.32 34.81
C ASN A 67 3.08 -7.33 34.90
N GLY A 68 2.43 -8.28 34.19
CA GLY A 68 0.97 -8.42 34.21
C GLY A 68 0.25 -7.46 33.27
N GLY A 69 0.94 -6.91 32.27
CA GLY A 69 0.33 -6.11 31.22
C GLY A 69 -0.60 -6.92 30.30
N ASP A 70 -1.44 -6.20 29.55
CA ASP A 70 -2.33 -6.79 28.55
C ASP A 70 -1.61 -6.86 27.21
N GLY A 71 -1.05 -8.04 26.91
CA GLY A 71 -0.35 -8.29 25.66
C GLY A 71 -1.26 -8.20 24.43
N ASP A 72 -2.54 -8.54 24.56
CA ASP A 72 -3.51 -8.47 23.46
C ASP A 72 -3.83 -7.02 23.10
N ALA A 73 -4.01 -6.16 24.10
CA ALA A 73 -4.15 -4.72 23.88
C ALA A 73 -2.89 -4.11 23.28
N PHE A 74 -1.70 -4.58 23.68
CA PHE A 74 -0.41 -4.09 23.22
C PHE A 74 -0.15 -4.36 21.74
N VAL A 75 -0.54 -5.54 21.22
CA VAL A 75 -0.29 -5.93 19.81
C VAL A 75 -1.50 -5.77 18.90
N ARG A 76 -2.56 -5.11 19.37
CA ARG A 76 -3.84 -5.06 18.65
C ARG A 76 -3.71 -4.46 17.25
N GLU A 77 -3.03 -3.32 17.13
CA GLU A 77 -2.88 -2.61 15.86
C GLU A 77 -2.07 -3.46 14.86
N GLU A 78 -0.97 -4.05 15.31
CA GLU A 78 -0.13 -4.92 14.50
C GLU A 78 -0.88 -6.19 14.07
N ARG A 79 -1.73 -6.73 14.95
CA ARG A 79 -2.57 -7.89 14.63
C ARG A 79 -3.61 -7.55 13.58
N GLU A 80 -4.29 -6.41 13.71
CA GLU A 80 -5.26 -5.92 12.72
C GLU A 80 -4.59 -5.69 11.35
N ALA A 81 -3.40 -5.11 11.33
CA ALA A 81 -2.62 -4.92 10.11
C ALA A 81 -2.22 -6.26 9.46
N MET A 82 -1.79 -7.24 10.26
CA MET A 82 -1.45 -8.58 9.79
C MET A 82 -2.68 -9.34 9.25
N ASP A 83 -3.84 -9.20 9.89
CA ASP A 83 -5.09 -9.80 9.43
C ASP A 83 -5.50 -9.25 8.05
N VAL A 84 -5.33 -7.95 7.80
CA VAL A 84 -5.57 -7.34 6.48
C VAL A 84 -4.63 -7.93 5.42
N VAL A 85 -3.35 -8.12 5.75
CA VAL A 85 -2.38 -8.74 4.83
C VAL A 85 -2.78 -10.19 4.54
N LEU A 86 -3.11 -10.98 5.56
CA LEU A 86 -3.54 -12.37 5.40
C LEU A 86 -4.80 -12.48 4.53
N GLN A 87 -5.81 -11.63 4.78
CA GLN A 87 -7.02 -11.59 3.96
C GLN A 87 -6.71 -11.24 2.49
N ALA A 88 -5.78 -10.32 2.24
CA ALA A 88 -5.36 -9.99 0.89
C ALA A 88 -4.65 -11.16 0.18
N LEU A 89 -3.95 -12.02 0.93
CA LEU A 89 -3.31 -13.23 0.40
C LEU A 89 -4.30 -14.37 0.18
N ASP A 90 -5.28 -14.54 1.06
CA ASP A 90 -6.34 -15.54 0.94
C ASP A 90 -7.35 -15.18 -0.16
N GLY A 91 -7.41 -13.89 -0.55
CA GLY A 91 -8.30 -13.32 -1.55
C GLY A 91 -8.10 -13.77 -3.01
N GLU A 92 -7.12 -14.63 -3.31
CA GLU A 92 -7.00 -15.30 -4.64
C GLU A 92 -7.93 -16.52 -4.79
N HIS A 93 -8.74 -16.86 -3.78
CA HIS A 93 -9.79 -17.90 -3.85
C HIS A 93 -11.23 -17.36 -3.89
N MET A 94 -11.45 -16.17 -4.44
CA MET A 94 -12.79 -15.68 -4.78
C MET A 94 -13.09 -16.00 -6.25
N SER A 95 -13.48 -17.25 -6.49
CA SER A 95 -14.01 -17.73 -7.78
C SER A 95 -15.38 -17.14 -8.11
#